data_AF-A0A1F7PL13-F1
#
_entry.id   AF-A0A1F7PL13-F1
#
_cell.length_a   1.000
_cell.length_b   1.000
_cell.length_c   1.000
_cell.angle_alpha   90.00
_cell.angle_beta   90.00
_cell.angle_gamma   90.00
#
_symmetry.space_group_name_H-M   'P 1'
#
loop_
_entity.id
_entity.type
_entity.pdbx_description
1 polymer ?
#
loop_
_entity_poly.entity_id
_entity_poly.type
_entity_poly.pdbx_seq_one_letter_code
_entity_poly.pdbx_strand_id
1 'polypeptide(L)' 'MRRRVDLRAGMAVQGVPVCTIVHGRVVMRDGRLLGPPGWGRPVSPAVPAADGREAARARHA' A
#
# COMPACT_ATOMS: atom_id res chain seq x y z
N MET A 1 -27.31 -13.77 -6.48
CA MET A 1 -25.96 -13.71 -7.08
C MET A 1 -25.63 -12.24 -7.39
N ARG A 2 -24.60 -11.63 -6.78
CA ARG A 2 -24.25 -10.22 -7.05
C ARG A 2 -23.37 -10.15 -8.30
N ARG A 3 -23.67 -9.26 -9.25
CA ARG A 3 -22.77 -8.98 -10.39
C ARG A 3 -21.48 -8.35 -9.86
N ARG A 4 -20.33 -8.87 -10.31
CA ARG A 4 -19.03 -8.22 -10.13
C ARG A 4 -18.89 -7.17 -11.21
N VAL A 5 -18.53 -5.96 -10.81
CA VAL A 5 -18.28 -4.84 -11.72
C VAL A 5 -16.88 -4.35 -11.42
N ASP A 6 -16.09 -4.15 -12.46
CA ASP A 6 -14.80 -3.47 -12.40
C ASP A 6 -14.94 -2.19 -13.22
N LEU A 7 -14.74 -1.04 -12.55
CA LEU A 7 -14.85 0.29 -13.16
C LEU A 7 -13.85 0.50 -14.30
N ARG A 8 -12.80 -0.32 -14.37
CA ARG A 8 -11.72 -0.22 -15.34
C ARG A 8 -11.71 -1.35 -16.37
N ALA A 9 -12.74 -2.20 -16.39
CA ALA A 9 -12.82 -3.28 -17.37
C ALA A 9 -12.71 -2.76 -18.81
N GLY A 10 -11.77 -3.33 -19.57
CA GLY A 10 -11.55 -2.98 -20.98
C GLY A 10 -10.62 -1.79 -21.24
N MET A 11 -10.13 -1.10 -20.20
CA MET A 11 -9.11 -0.06 -20.39
C MET A 11 -7.73 -0.67 -20.68
N ALA A 12 -7.07 -0.21 -21.74
CA ALA A 12 -5.67 -0.51 -22.00
C ALA A 12 -4.77 0.25 -21.02
N VAL A 13 -3.71 -0.39 -20.56
CA VAL A 13 -2.70 0.21 -19.67
C VAL A 13 -1.32 0.08 -20.29
N GLN A 14 -0.43 1.03 -19.97
CA GLN A 14 0.97 0.97 -20.35
C GLN A 14 1.79 0.50 -19.16
N GLY A 15 2.34 -0.71 -19.27
CA GLY A 15 3.15 -1.34 -18.23
C GLY A 15 2.33 -2.06 -17.17
N VAL A 16 2.94 -3.11 -16.61
CA VAL A 16 2.41 -3.87 -15.48
C VAL A 16 3.55 -4.20 -14.53
N PRO A 17 3.29 -4.37 -13.22
CA PRO A 17 4.35 -4.75 -12.29
C PRO A 17 4.88 -6.16 -12.63
N VAL A 18 6.19 -6.27 -12.86
CA VAL A 18 6.88 -7.56 -13.05
C VAL A 18 7.17 -8.27 -11.72
N CYS A 19 7.30 -7.51 -10.63
CA CYS A 19 7.61 -8.01 -9.29
C CYS A 19 7.03 -7.08 -8.23
N THR A 20 6.44 -7.66 -7.17
CA THR A 20 6.00 -6.92 -5.98
C THR A 20 6.66 -7.54 -4.75
N ILE A 21 7.32 -6.70 -3.94
CA ILE A 21 8.01 -7.11 -2.71
C ILE A 21 7.29 -6.48 -1.52
N VAL A 22 6.97 -7.29 -0.52
CA VAL A 22 6.29 -6.87 0.71
C VAL A 22 7.01 -7.48 1.90
N HIS A 23 7.43 -6.65 2.87
CA HIS A 23 8.23 -7.07 4.03
C HIS A 23 9.49 -7.89 3.64
N GLY A 24 10.19 -7.47 2.58
CA GLY A 24 11.42 -8.13 2.10
C GLY A 24 11.22 -9.42 1.31
N ARG A 25 9.96 -9.85 1.07
CA ARG A 25 9.64 -11.07 0.33
C ARG A 25 8.94 -10.75 -0.99
N VAL A 26 9.30 -11.46 -2.06
CA VAL A 26 8.55 -11.44 -3.32
C VAL A 26 7.17 -12.07 -3.09
N VAL A 27 6.11 -11.28 -3.24
CA VAL A 27 4.71 -11.74 -3.08
C VAL A 27 3.98 -11.87 -4.41
N MET A 28 4.48 -11.25 -5.46
CA MET A 28 3.99 -11.42 -6.83
C MET A 28 5.16 -11.34 -7.80
N ARG A 29 5.15 -12.20 -8.82
CA ARG A 29 6.12 -12.16 -9.93
C ARG A 29 5.47 -12.60 -11.23
N ASP A 30 5.70 -11.84 -12.30
CA ASP A 30 5.22 -12.13 -13.66
C ASP A 30 3.71 -12.48 -13.69
N GLY A 31 2.90 -11.68 -12.98
CA GLY A 31 1.45 -11.84 -12.86
C GLY A 31 0.99 -12.97 -11.93
N ARG A 32 1.88 -13.71 -11.28
CA ARG A 32 1.54 -14.81 -10.36
C ARG A 32 1.66 -14.35 -8.91
N LEU A 33 0.63 -14.61 -8.11
CA LEU A 33 0.67 -14.39 -6.66
C LEU A 33 1.44 -15.54 -6.00
N LEU A 34 2.46 -15.20 -5.21
CA LEU A 34 3.37 -16.12 -4.52
C LEU A 34 3.29 -15.99 -2.99
N GLY A 35 2.71 -14.89 -2.49
CA GLY A 35 2.53 -14.65 -1.06
C GLY A 35 1.47 -15.60 -0.48
N PRO A 36 1.75 -16.31 0.63
CA PRO A 36 0.75 -17.14 1.28
C PRO A 36 -0.33 -16.28 1.95
N PRO A 37 -1.56 -16.80 2.13
CA PRO A 37 -2.56 -16.17 2.97
C PRO A 37 -1.99 -15.86 4.36
N GLY A 38 -2.29 -14.66 4.88
CA GLY A 38 -1.81 -14.24 6.20
C GLY A 38 -0.38 -13.69 6.25
N TRP A 39 0.32 -13.50 5.10
CA TRP A 39 1.64 -12.86 5.08
C TRP A 39 1.66 -11.42 5.62
N GLY A 40 0.57 -10.68 5.39
CA GLY A 40 0.40 -9.33 5.93
C GLY A 40 0.25 -9.33 7.45
N ARG A 41 0.61 -8.21 8.09
CA ARG A 41 0.38 -8.00 9.52
C ARG A 41 -0.34 -6.67 9.75
N PRO A 42 -1.17 -6.55 10.80
CA PRO A 42 -1.67 -5.26 11.24
C PRO A 42 -0.51 -4.30 11.50
N VAL A 43 -0.65 -3.07 11.02
CA VAL A 43 0.30 -1.99 11.29
C VAL A 43 -0.48 -0.83 11.90
N SER A 44 -0.04 -0.35 13.06
CA SER A 44 -0.51 0.92 13.59
C SER A 44 0.32 2.02 12.93
N PRO A 45 -0.30 3.04 12.31
CA PRO A 45 0.42 4.20 11.85
C PRO A 45 1.22 4.76 13.03
N ALA A 46 2.54 4.91 12.87
CA ALA A 46 3.27 5.76 13.79
C ALA A 46 2.68 7.16 13.60
N VAL A 47 2.08 7.72 14.65
CA VAL A 47 1.89 9.17 14.69
C VAL A 47 3.31 9.72 14.54
N PRO A 48 3.62 10.50 13.49
CA PRO A 48 4.89 11.18 13.44
C PRO A 48 5.00 11.93 14.76
N ALA A 49 6.07 11.72 15.52
CA ALA A 49 6.32 12.57 16.67
C ALA A 49 6.19 14.00 16.15
N ALA A 50 5.27 14.78 16.75
CA ALA A 50 5.04 16.16 16.35
C ALA A 50 6.42 16.77 16.15
N ASP A 51 6.70 17.23 14.93
CA ASP A 51 7.99 17.85 14.70
C ASP A 51 8.07 18.98 15.72
N GLY A 52 9.16 19.06 16.49
CA GLY A 52 9.28 20.09 17.55
C GLY A 52 9.10 21.52 17.03
N ARG A 53 9.05 21.70 15.70
CA ARG A 53 8.72 22.92 14.97
C ARG A 53 7.25 23.34 15.10
N GLU A 54 6.30 22.40 15.14
CA GLU A 54 4.88 22.72 15.33
C GLU A 54 4.61 23.22 16.76
N ALA A 55 5.24 22.58 17.76
CA ALA A 55 5.21 23.04 19.14
C ALA A 55 5.94 24.37 19.37
N ALA A 56 6.96 24.69 18.58
CA ALA A 56 7.70 25.96 18.65
C ALA A 56 6.89 27.14 18.07
N ARG A 57 6.09 26.92 17.02
CA ARG A 57 5.22 27.96 16.45
C ARG A 57 4.07 28.35 17.36
N ALA A 58 3.50 27.40 18.11
CA ALA A 58 2.38 27.65 19.02
C ALA A 58 2.74 28.48 20.28
N ARG A 59 4.03 28.63 20.60
CA ARG A 59 4.48 29.37 21.81
C ARG A 59 4.70 30.87 21.58
N HIS A 60 4.52 31.34 20.35
CA HIS A 60 4.73 32.73 19.93
C HIS A 60 3.52 33.33 19.18
N ALA A 61 2.38 32.64 19.20
CA ALA A 61 1.08 33.13 18.75
C ALA A 61 0.24 33.49 19.98
#